data_AF-A0A946BEP6-F1
#
_entry.id   AF-A0A946BEP6-F1
#
_cell.length_a   1.000
_cell.length_b   1.000
_cell.length_c   1.000
_cell.angle_alpha   90.00
_cell.angle_beta   90.00
_cell.angle_gamma   90.00
#
_symmetry.space_group_name_H-M   'P 1'
#
loop_
_entity.id
_entity.type
_entity.pdbx_description
1 polymer ?
#
loop_
_entity_poly.entity_id
_entity_poly.type
_entity_poly.pdbx_seq_one_letter_code
_entity_poly.pdbx_strand_id
1 'polypeptide(L)'
;MTQAKAYSEETARKIDAEVNLIVDRAYKAAKKVLKENIDILHALTDLLIEKETVLGPELDDLIASMRPDFDFFGKQNLNIPPVHPAEPEDQKKSVDDDKDGSEDAQKSSGNQDQSEADDQTLDDTKTSDPE
;
A
#
# COMPACT_ATOMS: atom_id res chain seq x y z
N MET A 1 19.63 -5.15 -19.36
CA MET A 1 18.65 -6.24 -19.50
C MET A 1 17.43 -5.88 -18.67
N THR A 2 16.32 -5.58 -19.33
CA THR A 2 15.05 -5.19 -18.71
C THR A 2 14.34 -6.48 -18.27
N GLN A 3 14.26 -6.74 -16.97
CA GLN A 3 13.46 -7.85 -16.45
C GLN A 3 11.98 -7.50 -16.62
N ALA A 4 11.39 -7.88 -17.75
CA ALA A 4 9.94 -7.95 -17.90
C ALA A 4 9.47 -9.08 -16.97
N LYS A 5 8.95 -8.69 -15.81
CA LYS A 5 8.66 -9.59 -14.72
C LYS A 5 7.45 -10.45 -15.12
N ALA A 6 7.67 -11.75 -15.26
CA ALA A 6 6.68 -12.71 -15.75
C ALA A 6 5.71 -13.08 -14.62
N TYR A 7 4.65 -12.28 -14.45
CA TYR A 7 3.49 -12.63 -13.62
C TYR A 7 2.34 -13.10 -14.53
N SER A 8 1.43 -13.93 -14.02
CA SER A 8 0.21 -14.26 -14.76
C SER A 8 -0.66 -13.02 -14.96
N GLU A 9 -1.44 -12.94 -16.05
CA GLU A 9 -2.32 -11.79 -16.31
C GLU A 9 -3.30 -11.53 -15.16
N GLU A 10 -3.81 -12.60 -14.54
CA GLU A 10 -4.69 -12.48 -13.39
C GLU A 10 -3.97 -11.84 -12.18
N THR A 11 -2.71 -12.22 -11.94
CA THR A 11 -1.91 -11.64 -10.86
C THR A 11 -1.59 -10.17 -11.16
N ALA A 12 -1.22 -9.85 -12.41
CA ALA A 12 -0.97 -8.47 -12.82
C ALA A 12 -2.22 -7.58 -12.63
N ARG A 13 -3.39 -8.07 -13.04
CA ARG A 13 -4.67 -7.37 -12.84
C ARG A 13 -4.99 -7.13 -11.36
N LYS A 14 -4.71 -8.10 -10.49
CA LYS A 14 -4.90 -7.94 -9.04
C LYS A 14 -3.96 -6.88 -8.46
N ILE A 15 -2.71 -6.82 -8.92
CA ILE A 15 -1.73 -5.80 -8.50
C ILE A 15 -2.20 -4.40 -8.90
N ASP A 16 -2.58 -4.20 -10.16
CA ASP A 16 -3.03 -2.90 -10.64
C ASP A 16 -4.30 -2.42 -9.91
N ALA A 17 -5.20 -3.34 -9.60
CA ALA A 17 -6.39 -3.03 -8.80
C ALA A 17 -6.04 -2.54 -7.38
N GLU A 18 -5.10 -3.20 -6.71
CA GLU A 18 -4.67 -2.80 -5.37
C GLU A 18 -3.91 -1.46 -5.37
N VAL A 19 -3.05 -1.23 -6.37
CA VAL A 19 -2.36 0.05 -6.54
C VAL A 19 -3.37 1.18 -6.69
N ASN A 20 -4.38 1.02 -7.55
CA ASN A 20 -5.44 2.01 -7.73
C ASN A 20 -6.22 2.25 -6.43
N LEU A 21 -6.51 1.19 -5.66
CA LEU A 21 -7.20 1.30 -4.38
C LEU A 21 -6.40 2.10 -3.35
N ILE A 22 -5.08 1.86 -3.26
CA ILE A 22 -4.18 2.59 -2.36
C ILE A 22 -4.16 4.07 -2.73
N VAL A 23 -4.01 4.38 -4.01
CA VAL A 23 -3.97 5.78 -4.50
C VAL A 23 -5.30 6.49 -4.24
N ASP A 24 -6.43 5.85 -4.54
CA ASP A 24 -7.76 6.42 -4.31
C ASP A 24 -8.02 6.67 -2.82
N ARG A 25 -7.62 5.73 -1.94
CA ARG A 25 -7.73 5.91 -0.49
C ARG A 25 -6.87 7.09 -0.01
N ALA A 26 -5.62 7.18 -0.46
CA ALA A 26 -4.73 8.28 -0.11
C ALA A 26 -5.27 9.63 -0.60
N TYR A 27 -5.77 9.69 -1.84
CA TYR A 27 -6.39 10.90 -2.39
C TYR A 27 -7.62 11.33 -1.58
N LYS A 28 -8.52 10.40 -1.26
CA LYS A 28 -9.71 10.68 -0.45
C LYS A 28 -9.34 11.17 0.94
N ALA A 29 -8.35 10.57 1.58
CA ALA A 29 -7.85 10.99 2.88
C ALA A 29 -7.27 12.41 2.81
N ALA A 30 -6.37 12.68 1.88
CA ALA A 30 -5.77 14.00 1.68
C ALA A 30 -6.85 15.06 1.41
N LYS A 31 -7.78 14.77 0.49
CA LYS A 31 -8.90 15.68 0.17
C LYS A 31 -9.79 15.95 1.37
N LYS A 32 -10.06 14.94 2.20
CA LYS A 32 -10.84 15.09 3.43
C LYS A 32 -10.13 16.04 4.40
N VAL A 33 -8.85 15.80 4.67
CA VAL A 33 -8.04 16.66 5.55
C VAL A 33 -8.00 18.11 5.05
N LEU A 34 -7.80 18.32 3.74
CA LEU A 34 -7.80 19.66 3.15
C LEU A 34 -9.17 20.35 3.26
N LYS A 35 -10.26 19.61 3.08
CA LYS A 35 -11.63 20.16 3.20
C LYS A 35 -12.00 20.51 4.62
N GLU A 36 -11.59 19.70 5.60
CA GLU A 36 -11.84 19.93 7.02
C GLU A 36 -11.06 21.13 7.56
N ASN A 37 -9.99 21.54 6.87
CA ASN A 37 -9.11 22.64 7.25
C ASN A 37 -9.04 23.73 6.16
N ILE A 38 -10.17 23.99 5.48
CA ILE A 38 -10.23 24.95 4.37
C ILE A 38 -9.95 26.39 4.83
N ASP A 39 -10.31 26.70 6.07
CA ASP A 39 -10.04 27.97 6.75
C ASP A 39 -8.54 28.25 6.84
N ILE A 40 -7.76 27.25 7.23
CA ILE A 40 -6.29 27.32 7.26
C ILE A 40 -5.73 27.52 5.84
N LEU A 41 -6.31 26.84 4.84
CA LEU A 41 -5.86 26.98 3.45
C LEU A 41 -6.09 28.39 2.92
N HIS A 42 -7.24 29.01 3.24
CA HIS A 42 -7.50 30.40 2.89
C HIS A 42 -6.52 31.35 3.57
N ALA A 43 -6.28 31.19 4.87
CA ALA A 43 -5.32 32.02 5.60
C ALA A 43 -3.89 31.87 5.06
N LEU A 44 -3.47 30.65 4.71
CA LEU A 44 -2.17 30.41 4.08
C LEU A 44 -2.09 31.05 2.69
N THR A 45 -3.18 31.01 1.92
CA THR A 45 -3.23 31.65 0.60
C THR A 45 -3.07 33.15 0.73
N ASP A 46 -3.81 33.79 1.66
CA ASP A 46 -3.70 35.23 1.91
C ASP A 46 -2.26 35.61 2.31
N LEU A 47 -1.64 34.81 3.18
CA LEU A 47 -0.24 35.00 3.58
C LEU A 47 0.74 34.86 2.39
N LEU A 48 0.51 33.90 1.49
CA LEU A 48 1.32 33.72 0.28
C LEU A 48 1.13 34.86 -0.72
N ILE A 49 -0.05 35.48 -0.79
CA ILE A 49 -0.28 36.67 -1.61
C ILE A 49 0.53 37.86 -1.08
N GLU A 50 0.70 37.98 0.23
CA GLU A 50 1.48 39.06 0.85
C GLU A 50 3.00 38.84 0.80
N LYS A 51 3.47 37.61 1.05
CA LYS A 51 4.90 37.31 1.25
C LYS A 51 5.56 36.50 0.13
N GLU A 52 4.80 36.02 -0.87
CA GLU A 52 5.20 35.12 -1.97
C GLU A 52 5.74 33.74 -1.54
N THR A 53 6.42 33.65 -0.39
CA THR A 53 7.02 32.45 0.18
C THR A 53 6.72 32.39 1.67
N VAL A 54 6.27 31.22 2.13
CA VAL A 54 6.04 30.92 3.54
C VAL A 54 6.97 29.77 3.93
N LEU A 55 7.74 29.95 5.00
CA LEU A 55 8.63 28.92 5.54
C LEU A 55 7.86 27.97 6.47
N GLY A 56 8.38 26.76 6.66
CA GLY A 56 7.78 25.74 7.54
C GLY A 56 7.36 26.26 8.93
N PRO A 57 8.25 26.94 9.68
CA PRO A 57 7.89 27.49 11.00
C PRO A 57 6.75 28.52 10.96
N GLU A 58 6.68 29.34 9.91
CA GLU A 58 5.59 30.33 9.76
C GLU A 58 4.24 29.64 9.48
N LEU A 59 4.27 28.55 8.72
CA LEU A 59 3.10 27.71 8.52
C LEU A 59 2.68 27.02 9.82
N ASP A 60 3.64 26.50 10.59
CA ASP A 60 3.36 25.82 11.86
C ASP A 60 2.70 26.78 12.88
N ASP A 61 3.21 28.00 12.98
CA ASP A 61 2.65 29.06 13.82
C ASP A 61 1.22 29.43 13.36
N LEU A 62 1.00 29.54 12.05
CA LEU A 62 -0.32 29.80 11.48
C LEU A 62 -1.32 28.72 11.89
N ILE A 63 -0.94 27.45 11.76
CA ILE A 63 -1.87 26.35 12.05
C ILE A 63 -2.09 26.22 13.56
N ALA A 64 -1.05 26.38 14.38
CA ALA A 64 -1.17 26.38 15.84
C ALA A 64 -2.10 27.49 16.35
N SER A 65 -2.13 28.65 15.68
CA SER A 65 -3.03 29.75 16.03
C SER A 65 -4.51 29.44 15.76
N MET A 66 -4.81 28.65 14.72
CA MET A 66 -6.19 28.32 14.31
C MET A 66 -6.68 26.98 14.87
N ARG A 67 -5.77 26.06 15.19
CA ARG A 67 -6.04 24.72 15.71
C ARG A 67 -5.00 24.39 16.79
N PRO A 68 -5.18 24.89 18.03
CA PRO A 68 -4.22 24.69 19.11
C PRO A 68 -4.10 23.21 19.56
N ASP A 69 -5.11 22.40 19.27
CA ASP A 69 -5.14 20.98 19.60
C ASP A 69 -4.40 20.09 18.58
N PHE A 70 -3.96 20.66 17.45
CA PHE A 70 -3.33 19.91 16.37
C PHE A 70 -1.79 19.92 16.51
N ASP A 71 -1.21 18.78 16.86
CA ASP A 71 0.24 18.61 17.01
C ASP A 71 0.86 18.03 15.72
N PHE A 72 1.53 18.88 14.92
CA PHE A 72 2.24 18.48 13.68
C PHE A 72 3.48 17.62 13.96
N PHE A 73 4.17 17.92 15.05
CA PHE A 73 5.50 17.40 15.33
C PHE A 73 5.47 16.76 16.68
N GLY A 74 4.65 15.71 16.81
CA GLY A 74 4.57 14.88 17.98
C GLY A 74 5.83 15.02 18.81
N LYS A 75 5.77 15.87 19.85
CA LYS A 75 6.82 15.91 20.88
C LYS A 75 6.91 14.55 21.58
N GLN A 76 6.09 13.59 21.16
CA GLN A 76 6.15 12.17 21.39
C GLN A 76 6.46 11.41 20.08
N ASN A 77 7.73 11.07 19.90
CA ASN A 77 8.22 9.75 19.52
C ASN A 77 7.66 9.11 18.22
N LEU A 78 8.23 9.48 17.07
CA LEU A 78 8.46 8.48 16.03
C LEU A 78 9.56 7.54 16.52
N ASN A 79 9.21 6.51 17.30
CA ASN A 79 10.13 5.41 17.63
C ASN A 79 10.37 4.56 16.37
N ILE A 80 11.08 5.13 15.41
CA ILE A 80 11.74 4.37 14.36
C ILE A 80 13.08 3.98 15.00
N PRO A 81 13.30 2.70 15.36
CA PRO A 81 14.63 2.29 15.80
C PRO A 81 15.63 2.71 14.71
N PRO A 82 16.81 3.23 15.08
CA PRO A 82 17.77 3.69 14.10
C PRO A 82 18.04 2.54 13.14
N VAL A 83 17.59 2.69 11.89
CA VAL A 83 17.97 1.80 10.80
C VAL A 83 19.44 2.13 10.57
N HIS A 84 20.32 1.45 11.30
CA HIS A 84 21.73 1.40 10.97
C HIS A 84 21.82 0.99 9.49
N PRO A 85 22.57 1.73 8.64
CA PRO A 85 22.83 1.29 7.29
C PRO A 85 23.50 -0.08 7.41
N ALA A 86 22.89 -1.12 6.84
CA ALA A 86 23.51 -2.42 6.71
C ALA A 86 24.86 -2.23 5.99
N GLU A 87 25.95 -2.42 6.71
CA GLU A 87 27.27 -2.56 6.10
C GLU A 87 27.23 -3.72 5.10
N PRO A 88 27.92 -3.63 3.96
CA PRO A 88 27.93 -4.70 2.99
C PRO A 88 28.61 -5.92 3.61
N GLU A 89 27.87 -7.03 3.72
CA GLU A 89 28.44 -8.33 4.07
C GLU A 89 29.43 -8.76 2.98
N ASP A 90 30.72 -8.54 3.27
CA ASP A 90 31.83 -9.04 2.48
C ASP A 90 31.83 -10.58 2.55
N GLN A 91 31.40 -11.19 1.45
CA GLN A 91 31.54 -12.62 1.23
C GLN A 91 33.03 -12.98 1.14
N LYS A 92 33.58 -13.58 2.20
CA LYS A 92 34.78 -14.43 2.08
C LYS A 92 34.41 -15.90 2.26
N LYS A 93 34.49 -16.59 1.13
CA LYS A 93 34.37 -18.03 0.94
C LYS A 93 35.70 -18.72 1.20
N SER A 94 35.73 -19.73 2.08
CA SER A 94 36.61 -20.92 2.05
C SER A 94 36.41 -21.72 3.34
N VAL A 95 36.39 -23.05 3.44
CA VAL A 95 36.49 -24.21 2.55
C VAL A 95 36.12 -25.40 3.48
N ASP A 96 35.37 -26.37 2.94
CA ASP A 96 35.19 -27.79 3.28
C ASP A 96 35.61 -28.36 4.65
N ASP A 97 34.70 -29.11 5.30
CA ASP A 97 35.03 -30.41 5.91
C ASP A 97 33.78 -31.28 6.17
N ASP A 98 33.90 -32.55 5.81
CA ASP A 98 32.92 -33.65 5.77
C ASP A 98 32.35 -34.09 7.14
N LYS A 99 31.06 -34.50 7.16
CA LYS A 99 30.47 -35.72 7.83
C LYS A 99 28.95 -35.57 8.00
N ASP A 100 28.10 -36.42 7.44
CA ASP A 100 27.79 -37.84 7.79
C ASP A 100 26.51 -37.96 8.66
N GLY A 101 25.63 -38.91 8.30
CA GLY A 101 24.41 -39.33 9.02
C GLY A 101 23.10 -38.76 8.43
N SER A 102 22.39 -39.49 7.54
CA SER A 102 21.21 -40.33 7.86
C SER A 102 20.19 -39.66 8.79
N GLU A 103 18.92 -39.48 8.42
CA GLU A 103 17.91 -40.54 8.55
C GLU A 103 16.62 -40.25 7.74
N ASP A 104 16.11 -41.34 7.18
CA ASP A 104 14.81 -41.60 6.57
C ASP A 104 13.61 -41.31 7.49
N ALA A 105 12.53 -40.71 6.98
CA ALA A 105 11.15 -40.98 7.42
C ALA A 105 10.08 -40.44 6.46
N GLN A 106 9.62 -41.34 5.56
CA GLN A 106 8.32 -41.29 4.90
C GLN A 106 7.14 -41.45 5.89
N LYS A 107 6.08 -40.63 5.74
CA LYS A 107 4.64 -41.01 5.91
C LYS A 107 3.75 -39.83 5.48
N SER A 108 3.11 -39.81 4.31
CA SER A 108 1.89 -40.50 3.83
C SER A 108 0.57 -40.09 4.52
N SER A 109 -0.48 -40.01 3.67
CA SER A 109 -1.93 -39.83 3.93
C SER A 109 -2.43 -38.37 3.84
N GLY A 110 -3.38 -37.97 2.98
CA GLY A 110 -4.23 -38.69 2.02
C GLY A 110 -5.60 -37.98 1.89
N ASN A 111 -6.05 -37.75 0.63
CA ASN A 111 -7.44 -37.81 0.11
C ASN A 111 -8.49 -36.76 0.64
N GLN A 112 -9.49 -36.21 -0.06
CA GLN A 112 -10.28 -36.46 -1.30
C GLN A 112 -10.78 -35.08 -1.82
N ASP A 113 -10.82 -34.74 -3.12
CA ASP A 113 -11.81 -35.10 -4.17
C ASP A 113 -13.29 -35.02 -3.75
N GLN A 114 -14.02 -34.04 -4.29
CA GLN A 114 -15.40 -34.21 -4.71
C GLN A 114 -15.75 -33.22 -5.82
N SER A 115 -16.02 -33.80 -6.97
CA SER A 115 -16.71 -33.26 -8.13
C SER A 115 -18.20 -33.07 -7.83
N GLU A 116 -18.81 -32.07 -8.46
CA GLU A 116 -20.20 -32.14 -8.91
C GLU A 116 -20.38 -31.23 -10.13
N ALA A 117 -20.74 -31.87 -11.23
CA ALA A 117 -21.17 -31.30 -12.49
C ALA A 117 -22.71 -31.38 -12.57
N ASP A 118 -23.25 -30.85 -13.68
CA ASP A 118 -24.66 -30.86 -14.13
C ASP A 118 -25.50 -29.69 -13.59
N ASP A 119 -25.98 -28.77 -14.42
CA ASP A 119 -27.18 -28.89 -15.28
C ASP A 119 -27.10 -27.79 -16.37
N GLN A 120 -27.00 -28.05 -17.68
CA GLN A 120 -28.10 -28.21 -18.67
C GLN A 120 -29.30 -27.28 -18.39
N THR A 121 -29.98 -26.56 -19.30
CA THR A 121 -30.04 -26.39 -20.75
C THR A 121 -30.99 -25.19 -21.00
N LEU A 122 -30.71 -24.40 -22.05
CA LEU A 122 -31.63 -23.77 -23.00
C LEU A 122 -33.05 -23.35 -22.54
N ASP A 123 -33.35 -22.05 -22.60
CA ASP A 123 -34.68 -21.60 -23.07
C ASP A 123 -34.54 -20.31 -23.92
N ASP A 124 -34.59 -20.50 -25.24
CA ASP A 124 -34.95 -19.48 -26.21
C ASP A 124 -36.47 -19.46 -26.34
N THR A 125 -37.16 -18.45 -25.78
CA THR A 125 -38.50 -18.04 -26.24
C THR A 125 -38.68 -16.52 -26.06
N LYS A 126 -38.67 -15.74 -27.15
CA LYS A 126 -39.86 -15.20 -27.85
C LYS A 126 -40.51 -14.01 -27.10
N THR A 127 -40.23 -12.75 -27.51
CA THR A 127 -41.11 -11.88 -28.33
C THR A 127 -41.98 -10.90 -27.52
N SER A 128 -41.97 -9.62 -27.98
CA SER A 128 -42.99 -8.56 -27.79
C SER A 128 -43.19 -8.02 -26.37
N ASP A 129 -43.37 -6.73 -26.07
CA ASP A 129 -43.61 -5.48 -26.81
C ASP A 129 -43.47 -4.35 -25.75
N PRO A 130 -43.07 -3.11 -26.07
CA PRO A 130 -43.22 -1.97 -25.17
C PRO A 130 -44.53 -1.20 -25.43
N GLU A 131 -45.29 -0.89 -24.38
CA GLU A 131 -46.21 0.27 -24.32
C GLU A 131 -45.51 1.48 -23.70
#